data_AF-A0A2D4P8F8-F1
#
_entry.id   AF-A0A2D4P8F8-F1
#
_cell.length_a   1.000
_cell.length_b   1.000
_cell.length_c   1.000
_cell.angle_alpha   90.00
_cell.angle_beta   90.00
_cell.angle_gamma   90.00
#
_symmetry.space_group_name_H-M   'P 1'
#
loop_
_entity.id
_entity.type
_entity.pdbx_description
1 polymer ?
#
loop_
_entity_poly.entity_id
_entity_poly.type
_entity_poly.pdbx_seq_one_letter_code
_entity_poly.pdbx_strand_id
1 'polypeptide(L)'
;DTPKELWKMIVGNMALIQVQATVVGFLASIAAVIFGWIPDGHFSVGHAILLCASSVATAFIASLVLGMIMIGVIIGSRKMGINPDNVATPIAASLGDLITLALLSGISWGLYIELEDKPYVNPLVCAFFVALLPLWIIIAKRNPATQEVLYSGWEPVIIAMAISSVGGLILDKTVSDPNFAGMAVFTPVINGELFFVLSNQLQYI
;
A
#
# COMPACT_ATOMS: atom_id res chain seq x y z
N ASP A 1 -7.17 27.24 -11.94
CA ASP A 1 -7.79 26.41 -10.88
C ASP A 1 -8.10 27.23 -9.66
N THR A 2 -9.34 27.17 -9.18
CA THR A 2 -9.70 27.81 -7.91
C THR A 2 -9.17 26.95 -6.75
N PRO A 3 -8.52 27.50 -5.71
CA PRO A 3 -7.96 26.72 -4.60
C PRO A 3 -8.96 25.75 -3.94
N LYS A 4 -10.26 26.08 -3.98
CA LYS A 4 -11.35 25.25 -3.48
C LYS A 4 -11.58 23.98 -4.30
N GLU A 5 -11.37 24.02 -5.61
CA GLU A 5 -11.53 22.85 -6.49
C GLU A 5 -10.35 21.90 -6.33
N LEU A 6 -9.14 22.44 -6.22
CA LEU A 6 -7.94 21.67 -5.92
C LEU A 6 -8.07 20.92 -4.58
N TRP A 7 -8.53 21.61 -3.53
CA TRP A 7 -8.76 20.98 -2.23
C TRP A 7 -9.82 19.87 -2.28
N LYS A 8 -10.92 20.07 -3.01
CA LYS A 8 -11.93 19.02 -3.21
C LYS A 8 -11.36 17.81 -3.94
N MET A 9 -10.53 18.04 -4.96
CA MET A 9 -9.87 16.97 -5.71
C MET A 9 -8.89 16.20 -4.84
N ILE A 10 -8.04 16.89 -4.07
CA ILE A 10 -7.08 16.29 -3.14
C ILE A 10 -7.80 15.43 -2.10
N VAL A 11 -8.84 15.96 -1.46
CA VAL A 11 -9.60 15.22 -0.43
C VAL A 11 -10.29 13.99 -1.02
N GLY A 12 -10.86 14.11 -2.23
CA GLY A 12 -11.47 12.98 -2.92
C GLY A 12 -10.45 11.90 -3.27
N ASN A 13 -9.29 12.28 -3.84
CA ASN A 13 -8.22 11.35 -4.19
C ASN A 13 -7.64 10.68 -2.94
N MET A 14 -7.50 11.44 -1.84
CA MET A 14 -7.06 10.89 -0.56
C MET A 14 -8.03 9.83 -0.04
N ALA A 15 -9.33 10.12 -0.07
CA ALA A 15 -10.35 9.17 0.33
C ALA A 15 -10.36 7.91 -0.55
N LEU A 16 -10.18 8.07 -1.86
CA LEU A 16 -10.04 6.95 -2.79
C LEU A 16 -8.84 6.06 -2.46
N ILE A 17 -7.66 6.67 -2.25
CA ILE A 17 -6.43 5.95 -1.87
C ILE A 17 -6.62 5.20 -0.55
N GLN A 18 -7.30 5.80 0.44
CA GLN A 18 -7.61 5.12 1.71
C GLN A 18 -8.47 3.86 1.52
N VAL A 19 -9.49 3.94 0.64
CA VAL A 19 -10.32 2.78 0.31
C VAL A 19 -9.50 1.70 -0.38
N GLN A 20 -8.72 2.07 -1.40
CA GLN A 20 -7.87 1.14 -2.14
C GLN A 20 -6.84 0.48 -1.23
N ALA A 21 -6.12 1.25 -0.41
CA ALA A 21 -5.09 0.75 0.50
C ALA A 21 -5.67 -0.25 1.52
N THR A 22 -6.85 0.05 2.07
CA THR A 22 -7.50 -0.85 3.04
C THR A 22 -7.92 -2.17 2.39
N VAL A 23 -8.50 -2.12 1.19
CA VAL A 23 -8.90 -3.33 0.45
C VAL A 23 -7.68 -4.13 0.02
N VAL A 24 -6.64 -3.47 -0.50
CA VAL A 24 -5.39 -4.13 -0.92
C VAL A 24 -4.67 -4.73 0.29
N GLY A 25 -4.62 -4.05 1.43
CA GLY A 25 -4.06 -4.60 2.67
C GLY A 25 -4.82 -5.84 3.14
N PHE A 26 -6.15 -5.82 3.07
CA PHE A 26 -6.95 -6.99 3.39
C PHE A 26 -6.67 -8.16 2.43
N LEU A 27 -6.67 -7.92 1.12
CA LEU A 27 -6.35 -8.94 0.13
C LEU A 27 -4.92 -9.47 0.30
N ALA A 28 -3.95 -8.60 0.60
CA ALA A 28 -2.56 -8.98 0.88
C ALA A 28 -2.45 -9.91 2.09
N SER A 29 -3.23 -9.66 3.15
CA SER A 29 -3.28 -10.57 4.30
C SER A 29 -3.85 -11.94 3.94
N ILE A 30 -4.87 -12.02 3.08
CA ILE A 30 -5.40 -13.30 2.59
C ILE A 30 -4.34 -14.03 1.78
N ALA A 31 -3.66 -13.34 0.86
CA ALA A 31 -2.58 -13.91 0.07
C ALA A 31 -1.45 -14.45 0.97
N ALA A 32 -1.03 -13.67 1.98
CA ALA A 32 -0.01 -14.09 2.94
C ALA A 32 -0.43 -15.32 3.76
N VAL A 33 -1.69 -15.40 4.21
CA VAL A 33 -2.21 -16.57 4.93
C VAL A 33 -2.26 -17.81 4.03
N ILE A 34 -2.67 -17.67 2.77
CA ILE A 34 -2.66 -18.76 1.79
C ILE A 34 -1.22 -19.23 1.54
N PHE A 35 -0.28 -18.31 1.34
CA PHE A 35 1.12 -18.63 1.10
C PHE A 35 1.81 -19.25 2.31
N GLY A 36 1.49 -18.83 3.53
CA GLY A 36 1.99 -19.46 4.75
C GLY A 36 1.41 -20.86 4.98
N TRP A 37 0.21 -21.15 4.49
CA TRP A 37 -0.41 -22.47 4.64
C TRP A 37 0.19 -23.54 3.70
N ILE A 38 0.58 -23.18 2.47
CA ILE A 38 1.11 -24.10 1.46
C ILE A 38 2.36 -24.89 1.95
N PRO A 39 3.37 -24.27 2.60
CA PRO A 39 4.56 -24.97 3.07
C PRO A 39 4.40 -25.60 4.46
N ASP A 40 3.74 -24.94 5.43
CA ASP A 40 3.74 -25.35 6.84
C ASP A 40 2.51 -26.16 7.29
N GLY A 41 1.41 -26.16 6.53
CA GLY A 41 0.22 -27.00 6.75
C GLY A 41 -0.60 -26.71 8.03
N HIS A 42 -0.09 -25.90 8.97
CA HIS A 42 -0.76 -25.55 10.21
C HIS A 42 -1.50 -24.20 10.10
N PHE A 43 -2.83 -24.24 10.15
CA PHE A 43 -3.66 -23.04 10.17
C PHE A 43 -3.82 -22.50 11.59
N SER A 44 -3.08 -21.46 11.94
CA SER A 44 -3.29 -20.72 13.21
C SER A 44 -4.19 -19.51 12.97
N VAL A 45 -5.43 -19.59 13.47
CA VAL A 45 -6.41 -18.50 13.38
C VAL A 45 -5.88 -17.21 13.99
N GLY A 46 -5.11 -17.29 15.09
CA GLY A 46 -4.51 -16.13 15.74
C GLY A 46 -3.50 -15.40 14.85
N HIS A 47 -2.64 -16.14 14.14
CA HIS A 47 -1.68 -15.57 13.19
C HIS A 47 -2.39 -14.96 11.98
N ALA A 48 -3.44 -15.62 11.46
CA ALA A 48 -4.24 -15.08 10.37
C ALA A 48 -4.90 -13.73 10.74
N ILE A 49 -5.49 -13.64 11.94
CA ILE A 49 -6.11 -12.39 12.43
C ILE A 49 -5.05 -11.33 12.70
N LEU A 50 -3.89 -11.69 13.25
CA LEU A 50 -2.78 -10.78 13.45
C LEU A 50 -2.27 -10.20 12.12
N LEU A 51 -2.02 -11.06 11.12
CA LEU A 51 -1.58 -10.65 9.78
C LEU A 51 -2.61 -9.74 9.11
N CYS A 52 -3.90 -10.05 9.26
CA CYS A 52 -4.98 -9.21 8.76
C CYS A 52 -5.00 -7.84 9.44
N ALA A 53 -4.94 -7.81 10.78
CA ALA A 53 -4.96 -6.58 11.55
C ALA A 53 -3.75 -5.69 11.25
N SER A 54 -2.54 -6.26 11.24
CA SER A 54 -1.32 -5.51 10.97
C SER A 54 -1.26 -5.04 9.53
N SER A 55 -1.60 -5.89 8.54
CA SER A 55 -1.58 -5.50 7.13
C SER A 55 -2.57 -4.38 6.82
N VAL A 56 -3.82 -4.49 7.30
CA VAL A 56 -4.84 -3.46 7.08
C VAL A 56 -4.48 -2.15 7.79
N ALA A 57 -4.06 -2.22 9.06
CA ALA A 57 -3.65 -1.03 9.81
C ALA A 57 -2.44 -0.34 9.16
N THR A 58 -1.44 -1.12 8.76
CA THR A 58 -0.26 -0.60 8.06
C THR A 58 -0.64 0.03 6.74
N ALA A 59 -1.40 -0.64 5.88
CA ALA A 59 -1.75 -0.09 4.57
C ALA A 59 -2.54 1.22 4.71
N PHE A 60 -3.45 1.28 5.68
CA PHE A 60 -4.20 2.50 6.01
C PHE A 60 -3.27 3.64 6.47
N ILE A 61 -2.46 3.40 7.50
CA ILE A 61 -1.59 4.43 8.08
C ILE A 61 -0.50 4.85 7.09
N ALA A 62 0.12 3.90 6.39
CA ALA A 62 1.15 4.16 5.38
C ALA A 62 0.60 5.02 4.24
N SER A 63 -0.56 4.67 3.69
CA SER A 63 -1.20 5.46 2.64
C SER A 63 -1.64 6.84 3.14
N LEU A 64 -1.98 6.97 4.43
CA LEU A 64 -2.32 8.26 5.04
C LEU A 64 -1.08 9.16 5.12
N VAL A 65 0.00 8.64 5.69
CA VAL A 65 1.26 9.37 5.85
C VAL A 65 1.84 9.73 4.48
N LEU A 66 1.92 8.76 3.56
CA LEU A 66 2.44 8.99 2.22
C LEU A 66 1.58 10.00 1.46
N GLY A 67 0.24 9.89 1.54
CA GLY A 67 -0.67 10.85 0.92
C GLY A 67 -0.46 12.28 1.43
N MET A 68 -0.27 12.46 2.75
CA MET A 68 0.03 13.77 3.35
C MET A 68 1.38 14.34 2.88
N ILE A 69 2.42 13.50 2.84
CA ILE A 69 3.74 13.88 2.33
C ILE A 69 3.62 14.32 0.87
N MET A 70 2.93 13.53 0.04
CA MET A 70 2.73 13.79 -1.38
C MET A 70 1.97 15.08 -1.63
N ILE A 71 0.91 15.37 -0.87
CA ILE A 71 0.20 16.65 -0.94
C ILE A 71 1.16 17.80 -0.62
N GLY A 72 1.99 17.66 0.42
CA GLY A 72 3.01 18.65 0.79
C GLY A 72 4.02 18.89 -0.31
N VAL A 73 4.54 17.83 -0.93
CA VAL A 73 5.49 17.90 -2.06
C VAL A 73 4.84 18.60 -3.26
N ILE A 74 3.59 18.26 -3.61
CA ILE A 74 2.88 18.87 -4.74
C ILE A 74 2.72 20.38 -4.52
N ILE A 75 2.25 20.80 -3.34
CA ILE A 75 2.05 22.21 -3.01
C ILE A 75 3.39 22.95 -2.96
N GLY A 76 4.41 22.35 -2.35
CA GLY A 76 5.76 22.92 -2.25
C GLY A 76 6.41 23.11 -3.62
N SER A 77 6.35 22.09 -4.48
CA SER A 77 6.91 22.14 -5.82
C SER A 77 6.24 23.21 -6.67
N ARG A 78 4.90 23.33 -6.60
CA ARG A 78 4.14 24.40 -7.26
C ARG A 78 4.62 25.80 -6.83
N LYS A 79 4.95 25.98 -5.54
CA LYS A 79 5.45 27.26 -5.02
C LYS A 79 6.86 27.60 -5.52
N MET A 80 7.67 26.59 -5.80
CA MET A 80 9.03 26.75 -6.34
C MET A 80 9.08 26.82 -7.87
N GLY A 81 7.94 26.70 -8.56
CA GLY A 81 7.87 26.69 -10.03
C GLY A 81 8.44 25.41 -10.67
N ILE A 82 8.64 24.36 -9.87
CA ILE A 82 9.11 23.05 -10.35
C ILE A 82 7.88 22.17 -10.62
N ASN A 83 7.91 21.39 -11.70
CA ASN A 83 6.85 20.43 -11.99
C ASN A 83 6.74 19.41 -10.84
N PRO A 84 5.58 19.33 -10.15
CA PRO A 84 5.41 18.47 -8.99
C PRO A 84 5.67 16.99 -9.33
N ASP A 85 5.35 16.54 -10.54
CA ASP A 85 5.49 15.14 -10.93
C ASP A 85 6.95 14.68 -10.98
N ASN A 86 7.89 15.57 -11.31
CA ASN A 86 9.33 15.27 -11.36
C ASN A 86 9.92 15.00 -9.96
N VAL A 87 9.30 15.55 -8.92
CA VAL A 87 9.77 15.44 -7.53
C VAL A 87 8.91 14.44 -6.76
N ALA A 88 7.60 14.47 -6.97
CA ALA A 88 6.64 13.64 -6.27
C ALA A 88 6.79 12.16 -6.64
N THR A 89 7.06 11.83 -7.91
CA THR A 89 7.22 10.44 -8.37
C THR A 89 8.36 9.70 -7.64
N PRO A 90 9.62 10.18 -7.63
CA PRO A 90 10.71 9.47 -6.95
C PRO A 90 10.54 9.44 -5.42
N ILE A 91 9.92 10.47 -4.84
CA ILE A 91 9.60 10.49 -3.41
C ILE A 91 8.54 9.45 -3.07
N ALA A 92 7.48 9.35 -3.87
CA ALA A 92 6.42 8.36 -3.68
C ALA A 92 6.97 6.93 -3.70
N ALA A 93 7.82 6.64 -4.69
CA ALA A 93 8.47 5.35 -4.87
C ALA A 93 9.33 4.98 -3.65
N SER A 94 10.35 5.79 -3.38
CA SER A 94 11.31 5.50 -2.30
C SER A 94 10.74 5.53 -0.89
N LEU A 95 9.80 6.44 -0.58
CA LEU A 95 9.21 6.51 0.77
C LEU A 95 8.08 5.52 0.96
N GLY A 96 7.37 5.13 -0.10
CA GLY A 96 6.25 4.21 -0.01
C GLY A 96 6.65 2.88 0.61
N ASP A 97 7.69 2.26 0.09
CA ASP A 97 8.22 0.98 0.57
C ASP A 97 8.80 1.11 2.00
N LEU A 98 9.59 2.15 2.26
CA LEU A 98 10.18 2.38 3.57
C LEU A 98 9.14 2.58 4.67
N ILE A 99 8.12 3.42 4.42
CA ILE A 99 7.06 3.69 5.39
C ILE A 99 6.23 2.41 5.62
N THR A 100 5.88 1.70 4.55
CA THR A 100 5.07 0.49 4.65
C THR A 100 5.80 -0.60 5.43
N LEU A 101 7.07 -0.88 5.13
CA LEU A 101 7.88 -1.88 5.84
C LEU A 101 8.12 -1.49 7.31
N ALA A 102 8.44 -0.22 7.58
CA ALA A 102 8.65 0.26 8.94
C ALA A 102 7.38 0.15 9.79
N LEU A 103 6.24 0.58 9.24
CA LEU A 103 4.94 0.47 9.93
C LEU A 103 4.49 -0.98 10.06
N LEU A 104 4.65 -1.81 9.02
CA LEU A 104 4.31 -3.24 9.09
C LEU A 104 5.09 -3.93 10.20
N SER A 105 6.40 -3.71 10.25
CA SER A 105 7.28 -4.27 11.28
C SER A 105 6.86 -3.78 12.67
N GLY A 106 6.69 -2.48 12.86
CA GLY A 106 6.33 -1.89 14.16
C GLY A 106 4.94 -2.31 14.65
N ILE A 107 3.92 -2.26 13.79
CA ILE A 107 2.54 -2.64 14.14
C ILE A 107 2.45 -4.14 14.39
N SER A 108 3.06 -4.96 13.53
CA SER A 108 3.04 -6.42 13.73
C SER A 108 3.74 -6.81 15.02
N TRP A 109 4.90 -6.21 15.33
CA TRP A 109 5.61 -6.43 16.58
C TRP A 109 4.77 -6.06 17.81
N GLY A 110 4.14 -4.87 17.80
CA GLY A 110 3.28 -4.43 18.89
C GLY A 110 2.05 -5.31 19.11
N LEU A 111 1.37 -5.70 18.01
CA LEU A 111 0.21 -6.60 18.06
C LEU A 111 0.60 -8.03 18.41
N TYR A 112 1.82 -8.46 18.09
CA TYR A 112 2.32 -9.80 18.42
C TYR A 112 2.58 -9.95 19.92
N ILE A 113 3.17 -8.94 20.57
CA ILE A 113 3.42 -8.98 22.03
C ILE A 113 2.10 -9.04 22.81
N GLU A 114 1.08 -8.28 22.39
CA GLU A 114 -0.23 -8.27 23.06
C GLU A 114 -1.11 -9.49 22.69
N LEU A 115 -0.69 -10.34 21.75
CA LEU A 115 -1.47 -11.48 21.29
C LEU A 115 -1.70 -12.51 22.41
N GLU A 116 -0.68 -12.75 23.26
CA GLU A 116 -0.75 -13.73 24.34
C GLU A 116 -1.62 -13.26 25.51
N ASP A 117 -1.54 -11.98 25.87
CA ASP A 117 -2.28 -11.40 26.99
C ASP A 117 -3.72 -10.99 26.61
N LYS A 118 -3.94 -10.50 25.37
CA LYS A 118 -5.23 -9.92 24.95
C LYS A 118 -5.58 -10.29 23.49
N PRO A 119 -6.07 -11.52 23.23
CA PRO A 119 -6.39 -11.98 21.89
C PRO A 119 -7.49 -11.17 21.18
N TYR A 120 -8.28 -10.39 21.93
CA TYR A 120 -9.32 -9.50 21.39
C TYR A 120 -8.78 -8.22 20.74
N VAL A 121 -7.52 -7.83 20.99
CA VAL A 121 -6.96 -6.57 20.48
C VAL A 121 -6.84 -6.59 18.95
N ASN A 122 -6.30 -7.65 18.38
CA ASN A 122 -6.10 -7.77 16.93
C ASN A 122 -7.42 -7.68 16.12
N PRO A 123 -8.48 -8.46 16.46
CA PRO A 123 -9.75 -8.33 15.75
C PRO A 123 -10.41 -6.96 15.98
N LEU A 124 -10.23 -6.32 17.14
CA LEU A 124 -10.72 -4.96 17.38
C LEU A 124 -10.03 -3.92 16.49
N VAL A 125 -8.70 -3.98 16.37
CA VAL A 125 -7.91 -3.10 15.50
C VAL A 125 -8.34 -3.29 14.05
N CYS A 126 -8.44 -4.54 13.60
CA CYS A 126 -8.93 -4.85 12.25
C CYS A 126 -10.34 -4.30 12.02
N ALA A 127 -11.27 -4.55 12.95
CA ALA A 127 -12.65 -4.08 12.86
C ALA A 127 -12.74 -2.56 12.82
N PHE A 128 -11.89 -1.85 13.58
CA PHE A 128 -11.82 -0.40 13.59
C PHE A 128 -11.46 0.17 12.21
N PHE A 129 -10.39 -0.33 11.57
CA PHE A 129 -9.99 0.15 10.24
C PHE A 129 -11.01 -0.22 9.16
N VAL A 130 -11.59 -1.42 9.23
CA VAL A 130 -12.69 -1.82 8.33
C VAL A 130 -13.92 -0.94 8.53
N ALA A 131 -14.26 -0.54 9.76
CA ALA A 131 -15.37 0.35 10.04
C ALA A 131 -15.16 1.77 9.50
N LEU A 132 -13.91 2.20 9.25
CA LEU A 132 -13.60 3.47 8.61
C LEU A 132 -13.81 3.46 7.10
N LEU A 133 -13.77 2.29 6.44
CA LEU A 133 -14.03 2.14 5.00
C LEU A 133 -15.29 2.86 4.49
N PRO A 134 -16.50 2.64 5.05
CA PRO A 134 -17.71 3.28 4.54
C PRO A 134 -17.62 4.80 4.59
N LEU A 135 -16.95 5.36 5.58
CA LEU A 135 -16.73 6.81 5.67
C LEU A 135 -15.91 7.32 4.48
N TRP A 136 -14.80 6.65 4.15
CA TRP A 136 -13.96 7.04 3.02
C TRP A 136 -14.65 6.81 1.66
N ILE A 137 -15.45 5.74 1.53
CA ILE A 137 -16.26 5.48 0.33
C ILE A 137 -17.26 6.62 0.11
N ILE A 138 -17.95 7.07 1.16
CA ILE A 138 -18.91 8.18 1.08
C ILE A 138 -18.20 9.47 0.64
N ILE A 139 -17.00 9.75 1.18
CA ILE A 139 -16.22 10.94 0.80
C ILE A 139 -15.74 10.84 -0.65
N ALA A 140 -15.21 9.69 -1.08
CA ALA A 140 -14.73 9.46 -2.44
C ALA A 140 -15.86 9.56 -3.48
N LYS A 141 -17.08 9.13 -3.14
CA LYS A 141 -18.26 9.24 -4.03
C LYS A 141 -18.76 10.67 -4.25
N ARG A 142 -18.37 11.62 -3.41
CA ARG A 142 -18.84 13.03 -3.54
C ARG A 142 -18.16 13.78 -4.68
N ASN A 143 -17.01 13.31 -5.16
CA ASN A 143 -16.30 13.92 -6.28
C ASN A 143 -16.44 13.03 -7.53
N PRO A 144 -16.99 13.55 -8.65
CA PRO A 144 -17.24 12.77 -9.86
C PRO A 144 -15.99 12.06 -10.40
N ALA A 145 -14.83 12.73 -10.35
CA ALA A 145 -13.57 12.18 -10.84
C ALA A 145 -13.14 10.95 -10.02
N THR A 146 -13.28 11.01 -8.70
CA THR A 146 -12.89 9.90 -7.80
C THR A 146 -13.94 8.81 -7.76
N GLN A 147 -15.21 9.15 -8.00
CA GLN A 147 -16.29 8.18 -8.13
C GLN A 147 -16.06 7.25 -9.32
N GLU A 148 -15.68 7.78 -10.49
CA GLU A 148 -15.39 6.97 -11.67
C GLU A 148 -14.25 5.97 -11.39
N VAL A 149 -13.14 6.45 -10.81
CA VAL A 149 -12.00 5.60 -10.44
C VAL A 149 -12.37 4.59 -9.35
N LEU A 150 -13.26 4.94 -8.42
CA LEU A 150 -13.76 4.01 -7.40
C LEU A 150 -14.53 2.83 -7.99
N TYR A 151 -15.13 2.94 -9.18
CA TYR A 151 -15.85 1.83 -9.81
C TYR A 151 -15.01 1.11 -10.87
N SER A 152 -14.25 1.86 -11.68
CA SER A 152 -13.50 1.31 -12.82
C SER A 152 -12.04 0.98 -12.49
N GLY A 153 -11.49 1.52 -11.40
CA GLY A 153 -10.06 1.43 -11.08
C GLY A 153 -9.60 0.13 -10.44
N TRP A 154 -10.48 -0.86 -10.22
CA TRP A 154 -10.13 -2.10 -9.52
C TRP A 154 -9.34 -3.09 -10.36
N GLU A 155 -9.59 -3.13 -11.67
CA GLU A 155 -8.94 -4.09 -12.56
C GLU A 155 -7.41 -3.93 -12.56
N PRO A 156 -6.84 -2.72 -12.76
CA PRO A 156 -5.39 -2.52 -12.64
C PRO A 156 -4.83 -2.85 -11.25
N VAL A 157 -5.56 -2.53 -10.18
CA VAL A 157 -5.13 -2.74 -8.79
C VAL A 157 -5.03 -4.24 -8.48
N ILE A 158 -6.05 -5.02 -8.85
CA ILE A 158 -6.08 -6.46 -8.60
C ILE A 158 -5.02 -7.17 -9.44
N ILE A 159 -4.84 -6.77 -10.71
CA ILE A 159 -3.82 -7.34 -11.59
C ILE A 159 -2.42 -7.07 -11.02
N ALA A 160 -2.13 -5.83 -10.61
CA ALA A 160 -0.84 -5.47 -10.01
C ALA A 160 -0.57 -6.30 -8.75
N MET A 161 -1.57 -6.49 -7.89
CA MET A 161 -1.46 -7.30 -6.70
C MET A 161 -1.19 -8.79 -7.02
N ALA A 162 -1.86 -9.34 -8.03
CA ALA A 162 -1.64 -10.72 -8.48
C ALA A 162 -0.21 -10.91 -8.99
N ILE A 163 0.28 -9.99 -9.83
CA ILE A 163 1.65 -10.02 -10.35
C ILE A 163 2.66 -9.91 -9.20
N SER A 164 2.46 -8.97 -8.28
CA SER A 164 3.31 -8.78 -7.10
C SER A 164 3.36 -10.04 -6.22
N SER A 165 2.21 -10.69 -6.01
CA SER A 165 2.11 -11.93 -5.22
C SER A 165 2.85 -13.10 -5.88
N VAL A 166 2.69 -13.28 -7.20
CA VAL A 166 3.41 -14.30 -7.97
C VAL A 166 4.91 -14.00 -7.99
N GLY A 167 5.30 -12.74 -8.17
CA GLY A 167 6.69 -12.29 -8.10
C GLY A 167 7.32 -12.58 -6.74
N GLY A 168 6.58 -12.33 -5.65
CA GLY A 168 6.98 -12.66 -4.28
C GLY A 168 7.24 -14.16 -4.09
N LEU A 169 6.36 -15.02 -4.60
CA LEU A 169 6.55 -16.48 -4.54
C LEU A 169 7.78 -16.97 -5.32
N ILE A 170 8.03 -16.40 -6.50
CA ILE A 170 9.21 -16.74 -7.31
C ILE A 170 10.47 -16.29 -6.57
N LEU A 171 10.46 -15.09 -5.99
CA LEU A 171 11.57 -14.55 -5.22
C LEU A 171 11.86 -15.42 -3.99
N ASP A 172 10.83 -15.81 -3.22
CA ASP A 172 10.98 -16.64 -2.02
C ASP A 172 11.62 -18.01 -2.34
N LYS A 173 11.16 -18.67 -3.42
CA LYS A 173 11.78 -19.90 -3.93
C LYS A 173 13.23 -19.71 -4.38
N THR A 174 13.55 -18.56 -4.95
CA THR A 174 14.89 -18.26 -5.48
C THR A 174 15.87 -17.86 -4.38
N VAL A 175 15.42 -17.11 -3.37
CA VAL A 175 16.22 -16.71 -2.20
C VAL A 175 16.52 -17.89 -1.29
N SER A 176 15.63 -18.89 -1.25
CA SER A 176 15.84 -20.15 -0.53
C SER A 176 16.96 -21.01 -1.15
N ASP A 177 17.39 -20.73 -2.39
CA ASP A 177 18.52 -21.39 -3.04
C ASP A 177 19.83 -20.61 -2.77
N PRO A 178 20.84 -21.21 -2.10
CA PRO A 178 22.07 -20.51 -1.69
C PRO A 178 22.94 -19.99 -2.84
N ASN A 179 22.63 -20.33 -4.09
CA ASN A 179 23.31 -19.83 -5.29
C ASN A 179 22.75 -18.49 -5.84
N PHE A 180 21.65 -17.95 -5.31
CA PHE A 180 20.97 -16.77 -5.88
C PHE A 180 20.63 -15.64 -4.88
N ALA A 181 21.30 -15.59 -3.72
CA ALA A 181 21.07 -14.56 -2.68
C ALA A 181 21.23 -13.09 -3.15
N GLY A 182 21.88 -12.84 -4.29
CA GLY A 182 22.01 -11.50 -4.89
C GLY A 182 20.75 -10.96 -5.56
N MET A 183 19.71 -11.79 -5.78
CA MET A 183 18.48 -11.39 -6.48
C MET A 183 17.58 -10.46 -5.66
N ALA A 184 17.67 -10.50 -4.32
CA ALA A 184 16.90 -9.61 -3.44
C ALA A 184 17.21 -8.12 -3.66
N VAL A 185 18.41 -7.80 -4.15
CA VAL A 185 18.84 -6.43 -4.48
C VAL A 185 18.12 -5.88 -5.71
N PHE A 186 17.54 -6.74 -6.57
CA PHE A 186 16.79 -6.34 -7.75
C PHE A 186 15.29 -6.18 -7.50
N THR A 187 14.79 -6.45 -6.29
CA THR A 187 13.37 -6.26 -5.93
C THR A 187 12.85 -4.85 -6.25
N PRO A 188 13.60 -3.75 -5.96
CA PRO A 188 13.19 -2.39 -6.34
C PRO A 188 13.15 -2.19 -7.88
N VAL A 189 14.03 -2.86 -8.62
CA VAL A 189 14.08 -2.79 -10.10
C VAL A 189 12.91 -3.56 -10.72
N ILE A 190 12.56 -4.72 -10.16
CA ILE A 190 11.48 -5.61 -10.64
C ILE A 190 10.09 -5.05 -10.30
N ASN A 191 9.95 -4.35 -9.17
CA ASN A 191 8.71 -3.65 -8.79
C ASN A 191 8.39 -2.45 -9.70
N GLY A 192 9.20 -2.19 -10.73
CA GLY A 192 8.89 -1.22 -11.78
C GLY A 192 9.37 0.20 -11.50
N GLU A 193 10.08 0.46 -10.39
CA GLU A 193 10.61 1.79 -10.10
C GLU A 193 11.64 2.23 -11.15
N LEU A 194 12.51 1.32 -11.60
CA LEU A 194 13.46 1.61 -12.67
C LEU A 194 12.76 1.71 -14.04
N PHE A 195 11.72 0.92 -14.29
CA PHE A 195 10.99 0.97 -15.57
C PHE A 195 10.18 2.26 -15.71
N PHE A 196 9.56 2.76 -14.64
CA PHE A 196 8.85 4.03 -14.65
C PHE A 196 9.82 5.21 -14.82
N VAL A 197 10.98 5.17 -14.13
CA VAL A 197 12.05 6.17 -14.28
C VAL A 197 12.65 6.13 -15.70
N LEU A 198 12.93 4.95 -16.27
CA LEU A 198 13.48 4.82 -17.62
C LEU A 198 12.45 5.17 -18.71
N SER A 199 11.16 4.86 -18.52
CA SER A 199 10.12 5.23 -19.50
C SER A 199 9.92 6.75 -19.57
N ASN A 200 10.04 7.46 -18.45
CA ASN A 200 10.00 8.93 -18.41
C ASN A 200 11.26 9.59 -18.98
N GLN A 201 12.43 8.93 -18.93
CA GLN A 201 13.66 9.42 -19.57
C GLN A 201 13.66 9.21 -21.10
N LEU A 202 12.90 8.23 -21.60
CA LEU A 202 12.77 7.95 -23.04
C LEU A 202 11.72 8.81 -23.76
N GLN A 203 10.94 9.62 -23.04
CA GLN A 203 10.05 10.63 -23.64
C GLN A 203 10.73 11.97 -23.96
N TYR A 204 12.03 12.11 -23.66
CA TYR A 204 12.82 13.33 -23.90
C TYR A 204 14.05 13.10 -24.80
N ILE A 205 14.04 12.03 -25.61
CA ILE A 205 14.94 11.82 -26.76
C ILE A 205 14.05 11.60 -27.98
#